data_AF-A0A382KRX1-F1
#
_entry.id   AF-A0A382KRX1-F1
#
_cell.length_a   1.000
_cell.length_b   1.000
_cell.length_c   1.000
_cell.angle_alpha   90.00
_cell.angle_beta   90.00
_cell.angle_gamma   90.00
#
_symmetry.space_group_name_H-M   'P 1'
#
loop_
_entity.id
_entity.type
_entity.pdbx_description
1 polymer ?
#
loop_
_entity_poly.entity_id
_entity_poly.type
_entity_poly.pdbx_seq_one_letter_code
_entity_poly.pdbx_strand_id
1 'polypeptide(L)'
;MQKYALLDIGNTNVKLAFVDNGLIQNKIIFETKKFKEKFDNLKLNHISHLFISSVVPELNQYFNNMNISVHFVNSENISNIEIGLNNPSELGADLIINASAAYDLTQQRNLVIDHGTALTFCHIDDKGK
;
A
#
# COMPACT_ATOMS: atom_id res chain seq x y z
N MET A 1 -11.01 -18.30 -8.42
CA MET A 1 -10.05 -17.97 -7.33
C MET A 1 -9.35 -16.69 -7.74
N GLN A 2 -9.40 -15.65 -6.90
CA GLN A 2 -8.87 -14.33 -7.25
C GLN A 2 -7.41 -14.25 -6.83
N LYS A 3 -6.51 -14.28 -7.83
CA LYS A 3 -5.07 -14.05 -7.64
C LYS A 3 -4.77 -12.59 -7.89
N TYR A 4 -4.15 -11.95 -6.91
CA TYR A 4 -3.77 -10.54 -6.96
C TYR A 4 -2.40 -10.34 -6.28
N ALA A 5 -1.83 -9.16 -6.46
CA ALA A 5 -0.64 -8.76 -5.74
C ALA A 5 -0.84 -7.44 -5.01
N LEU A 6 -0.08 -7.29 -3.92
CA LEU A 6 0.01 -6.10 -3.09
C LEU A 6 1.43 -5.55 -3.22
N LEU A 7 1.56 -4.27 -3.52
CA LEU A 7 2.84 -3.60 -3.68
C LEU A 7 2.90 -2.37 -2.77
N ASP A 8 3.89 -2.36 -1.88
CA ASP A 8 4.22 -1.23 -1.00
C ASP A 8 5.54 -0.61 -1.50
N ILE A 9 5.47 0.61 -2.03
CA ILE A 9 6.61 1.36 -2.58
C ILE A 9 7.00 2.44 -1.57
N GLY A 10 7.94 2.11 -0.70
CA GLY A 10 8.56 3.05 0.23
C GLY A 10 9.80 3.72 -0.34
N ASN A 11 10.32 4.72 0.36
CA ASN A 11 11.57 5.41 -0.02
C ASN A 11 12.80 4.48 -0.02
N THR A 12 12.91 3.60 0.98
CA THR A 12 14.07 2.71 1.12
C THR A 12 13.86 1.35 0.45
N ASN A 13 12.68 0.76 0.63
CA ASN A 13 12.37 -0.59 0.17
C ASN A 13 11.01 -0.63 -0.53
N VAL A 14 10.92 -1.56 -1.49
CA VAL A 14 9.70 -1.98 -2.13
C VAL A 14 9.38 -3.38 -1.63
N LYS A 15 8.12 -3.61 -1.24
CA LYS A 15 7.62 -4.93 -0.79
C LYS A 15 6.51 -5.36 -1.72
N LEU A 16 6.65 -6.53 -2.35
CA LEU A 16 5.62 -7.16 -3.16
C LEU A 16 5.14 -8.43 -2.46
N ALA A 17 3.84 -8.63 -2.39
CA ALA A 17 3.23 -9.87 -1.91
C ALA A 17 2.26 -10.42 -2.95
N PHE A 18 2.37 -11.72 -3.25
CA PHE A 18 1.39 -12.43 -4.07
C PHE A 18 0.35 -13.07 -3.17
N VAL A 19 -0.92 -12.90 -3.50
CA VAL A 19 -2.06 -13.36 -2.69
C VAL A 19 -2.94 -14.30 -3.49
N ASP A 20 -3.27 -15.42 -2.88
CA ASP A 20 -4.22 -16.40 -3.41
C ASP A 20 -5.25 -16.74 -2.32
N ASN A 21 -6.53 -16.57 -2.64
CA ASN A 21 -7.65 -16.77 -1.72
C ASN A 21 -7.48 -16.04 -0.36
N GLY A 22 -7.03 -14.79 -0.41
CA GLY A 22 -6.82 -13.94 0.78
C GLY A 22 -5.55 -14.25 1.58
N LEU A 23 -4.78 -15.27 1.20
CA LEU A 23 -3.56 -15.67 1.89
C LEU A 23 -2.32 -15.26 1.10
N ILE A 24 -1.37 -14.60 1.78
CA ILE A 24 -0.07 -14.27 1.21
C ILE A 24 0.70 -15.57 0.94
N GLN A 25 1.01 -15.82 -0.33
CA GLN A 25 1.74 -17.01 -0.78
C GLN A 25 3.25 -16.79 -0.81
N ASN A 26 3.68 -15.59 -1.22
CA ASN A 26 5.08 -15.23 -1.32
C ASN A 26 5.25 -13.72 -1.11
N LYS A 27 6.41 -13.32 -0.57
CA LYS A 27 6.83 -11.94 -0.38
C LYS A 27 8.22 -11.72 -0.94
N ILE A 28 8.39 -10.65 -1.71
CA ILE A 28 9.66 -10.19 -2.26
C ILE A 28 9.91 -8.79 -1.71
N ILE A 29 11.13 -8.53 -1.23
CA ILE A 29 11.55 -7.22 -0.75
C ILE A 29 12.85 -6.84 -1.45
N PHE A 30 12.95 -5.63 -1.98
CA PHE A 30 14.17 -5.11 -2.58
C PHE A 30 14.27 -3.58 -2.38
N GLU A 31 15.47 -3.05 -2.52
CA GLU A 31 15.72 -1.61 -2.38
C GLU A 31 15.01 -0.82 -3.50
N THR A 32 14.35 0.28 -3.16
CA THR A 32 13.62 1.15 -4.10
C THR A 32 14.53 1.66 -5.22
N LYS A 33 15.81 1.93 -4.92
CA LYS A 33 16.81 2.35 -5.91
C LYS A 33 17.05 1.33 -7.03
N LYS A 34 16.72 0.04 -6.80
CA LYS A 34 16.84 -1.05 -7.78
C LYS A 34 15.49 -1.40 -8.42
N PHE A 35 14.48 -0.52 -8.30
CA PHE A 35 13.11 -0.83 -8.72
C PHE A 35 13.04 -1.34 -10.16
N LYS A 36 13.59 -0.60 -11.13
CA LYS A 36 13.55 -1.01 -12.55
C LYS A 36 14.20 -2.39 -12.77
N GLU A 37 15.42 -2.59 -12.26
CA GLU A 37 16.15 -3.85 -12.36
C GLU A 37 15.37 -5.03 -11.74
N LYS A 38 14.77 -4.85 -10.56
CA LYS A 38 14.12 -5.95 -9.85
C LYS A 38 12.69 -6.19 -10.33
N PHE A 39 11.93 -5.14 -10.56
CA PHE A 39 10.51 -5.22 -10.89
C PHE A 39 10.28 -5.79 -12.29
N ASP A 40 11.11 -5.44 -13.28
CA ASP A 40 10.97 -5.96 -14.66
C ASP A 40 11.19 -7.47 -14.78
N ASN A 41 11.95 -8.03 -13.85
CA ASN A 41 12.20 -9.47 -13.79
C ASN A 41 11.07 -10.24 -13.10
N LEU A 42 10.03 -9.56 -12.60
CA LEU A 42 8.91 -10.18 -11.91
C LEU A 42 7.85 -10.65 -12.91
N LYS A 43 7.42 -11.90 -12.74
CA LYS A 43 6.33 -12.48 -13.54
C LYS A 43 4.98 -12.13 -12.91
N LEU A 44 4.29 -11.15 -13.50
CA LEU A 44 2.95 -10.71 -13.05
C LEU A 44 1.80 -11.27 -13.91
N ASN A 45 2.10 -12.13 -14.88
CA ASN A 45 1.12 -12.70 -15.81
C ASN A 45 0.06 -13.62 -15.17
N HIS A 46 0.23 -14.00 -13.91
CA HIS A 46 -0.68 -14.92 -13.20
C HIS A 46 -1.64 -14.19 -12.24
N ILE A 47 -1.57 -12.86 -12.16
CA ILE A 47 -2.47 -12.03 -11.37
C ILE A 47 -3.35 -11.18 -12.29
N SER A 48 -4.54 -10.83 -11.81
CA SER A 48 -5.49 -9.97 -12.52
C SER A 48 -5.55 -8.54 -11.96
N HIS A 49 -5.17 -8.38 -10.69
CA HIS A 49 -5.19 -7.11 -9.98
C HIS A 49 -3.87 -6.87 -9.27
N LEU A 50 -3.43 -5.61 -9.29
CA LEU A 50 -2.30 -5.10 -8.52
C LEU A 50 -2.76 -3.91 -7.68
N PHE A 51 -2.67 -4.04 -6.35
CA PHE A 51 -2.99 -2.95 -5.41
C PHE A 51 -1.69 -2.33 -4.92
N ILE A 52 -1.59 -1.01 -4.96
CA ILE A 52 -0.34 -0.27 -4.74
C ILE A 52 -0.54 0.77 -3.64
N SER A 53 0.24 0.66 -2.57
CA SER A 53 0.57 1.79 -1.70
C SER A 53 1.91 2.37 -2.15
N SER A 54 1.98 3.68 -2.40
CA SER A 54 3.21 4.32 -2.86
C SER A 54 3.39 5.71 -2.25
N VAL A 55 4.58 5.95 -1.71
CA VAL A 55 5.05 7.28 -1.28
C VAL A 55 6.15 7.81 -2.19
N VAL A 56 6.35 7.19 -3.36
CA VAL A 56 7.41 7.53 -4.33
C VAL A 56 6.77 7.81 -5.71
N PRO A 57 6.26 9.03 -5.94
CA PRO A 57 5.42 9.36 -7.11
C PRO A 57 6.10 9.12 -8.46
N GLU A 58 7.43 9.30 -8.53
CA GLU A 58 8.25 9.09 -9.73
C GLU A 58 8.17 7.66 -10.30
N LEU A 59 7.83 6.68 -9.47
CA LEU A 59 7.65 5.28 -9.86
C LEU A 59 6.21 4.94 -10.27
N ASN A 60 5.21 5.78 -9.97
CA ASN A 60 3.81 5.47 -10.23
C ASN A 60 3.50 5.38 -11.74
N GLN A 61 4.19 6.18 -12.56
CA GLN A 61 4.05 6.13 -14.02
C GLN A 61 4.45 4.78 -14.64
N TYR A 62 5.20 3.94 -13.91
CA TYR A 62 5.62 2.61 -14.36
C TYR A 62 4.43 1.69 -14.64
N PHE A 63 3.29 1.97 -14.02
CA PHE A 63 2.12 1.10 -14.02
C PHE A 63 1.07 1.48 -15.08
N ASN A 64 1.19 2.63 -15.74
CA ASN A 64 0.17 3.18 -16.65
C ASN A 64 -0.17 2.27 -17.85
N ASN A 65 0.80 1.46 -18.31
CA ASN A 65 0.67 0.66 -19.53
C ASN A 65 0.69 -0.86 -19.26
N MET A 66 0.37 -1.28 -18.04
CA MET A 66 0.30 -2.71 -17.72
C MET A 66 -1.02 -3.32 -18.18
N ASN A 67 -0.97 -4.55 -18.70
CA ASN A 67 -2.17 -5.34 -19.03
C ASN A 67 -2.82 -5.98 -17.78
N ILE A 68 -2.75 -5.31 -16.63
CA ILE A 68 -3.26 -5.74 -15.33
C ILE A 68 -4.05 -4.56 -14.75
N SER A 69 -5.15 -4.81 -14.07
CA SER A 69 -5.89 -3.73 -13.39
C SER A 69 -5.11 -3.24 -12.18
N VAL A 70 -4.61 -2.01 -12.25
CA VAL A 70 -3.81 -1.36 -11.20
C VAL A 70 -4.68 -0.44 -10.37
N HIS A 71 -4.56 -0.54 -9.04
CA HIS A 71 -5.33 0.23 -8.06
C HIS A 71 -4.36 0.89 -7.08
N PHE A 72 -4.26 2.22 -7.10
CA PHE A 72 -3.46 2.96 -6.12
C PHE A 72 -4.30 3.29 -4.89
N VAL A 73 -3.76 3.09 -3.70
CA VAL A 73 -4.36 3.59 -2.44
C VAL A 73 -4.30 5.11 -2.43
N ASN A 74 -5.41 5.76 -2.08
CA ASN A 74 -5.49 7.19 -1.83
C ASN A 74 -6.60 7.51 -0.81
N SER A 75 -6.73 8.78 -0.43
CA SER A 75 -7.74 9.23 0.53
C SER A 75 -9.18 9.09 0.06
N GLU A 76 -9.42 8.94 -1.24
CA GLU A 76 -10.77 8.92 -1.83
C GLU A 76 -11.34 7.50 -1.94
N ASN A 77 -10.47 6.48 -2.04
CA ASN A 77 -10.88 5.09 -2.25
C ASN A 77 -10.82 4.20 -0.99
N ILE A 78 -10.40 4.77 0.14
CA ILE A 78 -10.44 4.13 1.45
C ILE A 78 -11.58 4.76 2.24
N SER A 79 -12.60 3.95 2.56
CA SER A 79 -13.89 4.44 3.08
C SER A 79 -14.17 4.07 4.54
N ASN A 80 -13.37 3.19 5.14
CA ASN A 80 -13.58 2.75 6.52
C ASN A 80 -12.94 3.68 7.57
N ILE A 81 -12.25 4.73 7.12
CA ILE A 81 -11.65 5.77 7.97
C ILE A 81 -11.95 7.16 7.40
N GLU A 82 -11.96 8.18 8.26
CA GLU A 82 -12.09 9.59 7.88
C GLU A 82 -10.76 10.31 8.11
N ILE A 83 -10.18 10.96 7.09
CA ILE A 83 -8.93 11.70 7.28
C ILE A 83 -9.24 13.10 7.82
N GLY A 84 -8.94 13.34 9.10
CA GLY A 84 -9.14 14.62 9.79
C GLY A 84 -8.14 15.73 9.49
N LEU A 85 -7.25 15.56 8.51
CA LEU A 85 -6.22 16.54 8.13
C LEU A 85 -6.75 17.53 7.09
N ASN A 86 -6.22 18.77 7.10
CA ASN A 86 -6.62 19.81 6.14
C ASN A 86 -6.33 19.43 4.68
N ASN A 87 -5.24 18.72 4.44
CA ASN A 87 -4.82 18.28 3.10
C ASN A 87 -4.69 16.74 3.03
N PRO A 88 -5.80 15.98 2.94
CA PRO A 88 -5.75 14.51 2.91
C PRO A 88 -4.92 13.94 1.76
N SER A 89 -4.84 14.64 0.63
CA SER A 89 -4.07 14.24 -0.56
C SER A 89 -2.55 14.29 -0.36
N GLU A 90 -2.06 15.01 0.65
CA GLU A 90 -0.63 15.06 1.00
C GLU A 90 -0.22 13.89 1.90
N LEU A 91 -1.19 13.13 2.42
CA LEU A 91 -0.92 12.01 3.31
C LEU A 91 -0.35 10.82 2.52
N GLY A 92 0.73 10.23 3.04
CA GLY A 92 1.32 9.03 2.46
C GLY A 92 0.32 7.88 2.41
N ALA A 93 0.28 7.17 1.28
CA ALA A 93 -0.62 6.03 1.09
C ALA A 93 -0.37 4.90 2.11
N ASP A 94 0.86 4.79 2.62
CA ASP A 94 1.26 3.89 3.70
C ASP A 94 0.55 4.22 5.02
N LEU A 95 0.48 5.49 5.39
CA LEU A 95 -0.23 5.95 6.58
C LEU A 95 -1.74 5.68 6.46
N ILE A 96 -2.32 5.95 5.28
CA ILE A 96 -3.75 5.71 5.02
C ILE A 96 -4.08 4.23 5.19
N ILE A 97 -3.32 3.33 4.54
CA ILE A 97 -3.63 1.90 4.58
C ILE A 97 -3.33 1.28 5.95
N ASN A 98 -2.30 1.76 6.65
CA ASN A 98 -2.01 1.35 8.02
C ASN A 98 -3.16 1.72 8.98
N ALA A 99 -3.67 2.95 8.88
CA ALA A 99 -4.81 3.40 9.67
C ALA A 99 -6.08 2.61 9.35
N SER A 100 -6.37 2.42 8.06
CA SER A 100 -7.48 1.63 7.57
C SER A 100 -7.44 0.20 8.08
N ALA A 101 -6.28 -0.46 7.99
CA ALA A 101 -6.11 -1.84 8.47
C ALA A 101 -6.23 -1.95 9.99
N ALA A 102 -5.64 -1.02 10.75
CA ALA A 102 -5.73 -1.01 12.20
C ALA A 102 -7.18 -0.84 12.68
N TYR A 103 -7.93 0.07 12.06
CA TYR A 103 -9.34 0.26 12.37
C TYR A 103 -10.18 -0.95 11.94
N ASP A 104 -9.94 -1.51 10.75
CA ASP A 104 -10.65 -2.72 10.29
C ASP A 104 -10.52 -3.89 11.27
N LEU A 105 -9.30 -4.12 11.77
CA LEU A 105 -8.98 -5.22 12.69
C LEU A 105 -9.58 -5.05 14.09
N THR A 106 -9.83 -3.83 14.54
CA THR A 106 -10.14 -3.54 15.95
C THR A 106 -11.50 -2.88 16.16
N GLN A 107 -11.96 -2.07 15.21
CA GLN A 107 -13.13 -1.20 15.32
C GLN A 107 -13.11 -0.33 16.60
N GLN A 108 -11.91 0.11 17.00
CA GLN A 108 -11.65 0.84 18.24
C GLN A 108 -10.64 1.97 18.00
N ARG A 109 -10.38 2.76 19.05
CA ARG A 109 -9.30 3.76 19.05
C ARG A 109 -7.94 3.07 18.92
N ASN A 110 -7.09 3.56 18.02
CA ASN A 110 -5.76 3.02 17.76
C ASN A 110 -4.67 4.10 17.81
N LEU A 111 -3.48 3.69 18.22
CA LEU A 111 -2.24 4.41 17.93
C LEU A 111 -1.35 3.46 17.13
N VAL A 112 -1.21 3.73 15.83
CA VAL A 112 -0.31 2.98 14.95
C VAL A 112 1.06 3.64 14.99
N ILE A 113 2.08 2.83 15.27
CA ILE A 113 3.49 3.26 15.26
C ILE A 113 4.20 2.46 14.17
N ASP A 114 4.61 3.13 13.09
CA ASP A 114 5.37 2.48 12.01
C ASP A 114 6.84 2.90 12.07
N HIS A 115 7.71 1.90 12.24
CA HIS A 115 9.15 2.07 12.30
C HIS A 115 9.79 1.83 10.92
N GLY A 116 9.47 2.71 9.97
CA GLY A 116 9.98 2.71 8.61
C GLY A 116 11.20 3.61 8.41
N THR A 117 11.31 4.22 7.23
CA THR A 117 12.34 5.23 6.93
C THR A 117 12.21 6.45 7.84
N ALA A 118 10.99 6.84 8.16
CA ALA A 118 10.65 7.77 9.23
C ALA A 118 9.85 7.02 10.29
N LEU A 119 10.00 7.41 11.55
CA LEU A 119 9.12 6.95 12.62
C LEU A 119 7.82 7.77 12.55
N THR A 120 6.69 7.09 12.38
CA THR A 120 5.39 7.74 12.27
C THR A 120 4.45 7.31 13.38
N PHE A 121 3.53 8.22 13.74
CA PHE A 121 2.48 8.00 14.72
C PHE A 121 1.17 8.40 14.07
N CYS A 122 0.25 7.45 13.92
CA CYS A 122 -1.09 7.69 13.41
C CYS A 122 -2.10 7.36 14.52
N HIS A 123 -2.82 8.38 14.98
CA HIS A 123 -3.93 8.21 15.91
C HIS A 123 -5.23 8.07 15.12
N ILE A 124 -6.01 7.03 15.45
CA ILE A 124 -7.36 6.84 14.95
C ILE A 124 -8.30 6.81 16.16
N ASP A 125 -9.36 7.60 16.14
CA ASP A 125 -10.36 7.63 17.20
C ASP A 125 -11.36 6.45 17.11
N ASP A 126 -12.32 6.41 18.04
CA ASP A 126 -13.36 5.38 18.11
C ASP A 126 -14.33 5.37 16.91
N LYS A 127 -14.35 6.44 16.12
CA LYS A 127 -15.18 6.58 14.91
C LYS A 127 -14.39 6.36 13.62
N GLY A 128 -13.12 5.98 13.72
CA GLY A 128 -12.26 5.77 12.55
C GLY A 128 -11.68 7.06 11.98
N LYS A 129 -11.61 8.14 12.76
CA LYS A 129 -11.04 9.44 12.33
C LYS A 129 -9.62 9.69 12.84
#